data_AF-A0A420DUG1-F1
#
_entry.id   AF-A0A420DUG1-F1
#
_cell.length_a   1.000
_cell.length_b   1.000
_cell.length_c   1.000
_cell.angle_alpha   90.00
_cell.angle_beta   90.00
_cell.angle_gamma   90.00
#
_symmetry.space_group_name_H-M   'P 1'
#
loop_
_entity.id
_entity.type
_entity.pdbx_description
1 polymer ?
#
loop_
_entity_poly.entity_id
_entity_poly.type
_entity_poly.pdbx_seq_one_letter_code
_entity_poly.pdbx_strand_id
1 'polypeptide(L)'
;MNLSTKDILLFVKIILPSVICILSFILFKIDIGYHVLFFGIVIMLFNLRKAKYNYLISFISSIGISYLAFFISIGLYFGIGYILMQFIELDKLEEFSIYEYNFKNFLMLLPISIFSPILMFLFYKFLFKINKNKYTKTIILITIIALIIFGTIKKDFEDENVSAFWQFVMAIAIQLVLYENEISEFIKSKNTDYNNSYK
;
A
#
# COMPACT_ATOMS: atom_id res chain seq x y z
N MET A 1 -24.35 -13.07 16.68
CA MET A 1 -24.14 -12.94 15.22
C MET A 1 -23.14 -14.03 14.81
N ASN A 2 -23.60 -15.10 14.17
CA ASN A 2 -22.71 -16.19 13.76
C ASN A 2 -22.04 -15.80 12.44
N LEU A 3 -20.70 -15.74 12.44
CA LEU A 3 -19.90 -15.56 11.23
C LEU A 3 -19.93 -16.84 10.42
N SER A 4 -20.19 -16.74 9.11
CA SER A 4 -20.11 -17.89 8.23
C SER A 4 -18.64 -18.25 7.97
N THR A 5 -18.34 -19.51 7.64
CA THR A 5 -16.99 -19.93 7.23
C THR A 5 -16.46 -19.13 6.03
N LYS A 6 -17.36 -18.67 5.14
CA LYS A 6 -16.99 -17.83 3.99
C LYS A 6 -16.56 -16.43 4.44
N ASP A 7 -17.23 -15.87 5.44
CA ASP A 7 -16.92 -14.55 6.00
C ASP A 7 -15.53 -14.56 6.64
N ILE A 8 -15.23 -15.61 7.41
CA ILE A 8 -13.91 -15.82 8.03
C ILE A 8 -12.83 -15.97 6.97
N LEU A 9 -13.08 -16.76 5.92
CA LEU A 9 -12.12 -16.96 4.84
C LEU A 9 -11.82 -15.65 4.08
N LEU A 10 -12.83 -14.80 3.85
CA LEU A 10 -12.64 -13.49 3.23
C LEU A 10 -11.76 -12.59 4.11
N PHE A 11 -12.06 -12.54 5.41
CA PHE A 11 -11.25 -11.77 6.36
C PHE A 11 -9.78 -12.23 6.37
N VAL A 12 -9.56 -13.54 6.41
CA VAL A 12 -8.21 -14.14 6.35
C VAL A 12 -7.50 -13.76 5.05
N LYS A 13 -8.16 -13.82 3.89
CA LYS A 13 -7.56 -13.42 2.60
C LYS A 13 -7.14 -11.95 2.57
N ILE A 14 -7.83 -11.08 3.30
CA ILE A 14 -7.53 -9.64 3.35
C ILE A 14 -6.39 -9.34 4.34
N ILE A 15 -6.41 -9.94 5.52
CA ILE A 15 -5.47 -9.60 6.61
C ILE A 15 -4.16 -10.40 6.54
N LEU A 16 -4.24 -11.68 6.19
CA LEU A 16 -3.09 -12.58 6.25
C LEU A 16 -1.89 -12.13 5.39
N PRO A 17 -2.06 -11.60 4.15
CA PRO A 17 -0.94 -11.11 3.35
C PRO A 17 -0.16 -10.01 4.09
N SER A 18 -0.88 -9.07 4.70
CA SER A 18 -0.30 -7.93 5.41
C SER A 18 0.41 -8.37 6.69
N VAL A 19 -0.17 -9.33 7.41
CA VAL A 19 0.47 -9.95 8.59
C VAL A 19 1.77 -10.67 8.19
N ILE A 20 1.77 -11.41 7.08
CA ILE A 20 2.96 -12.10 6.58
C ILE A 20 4.05 -11.11 6.20
N CYS A 21 3.71 -9.98 5.56
CA CYS A 21 4.68 -8.92 5.26
C CYS A 21 5.35 -8.39 6.54
N ILE A 22 4.56 -8.01 7.57
CA ILE A 22 5.11 -7.53 8.85
C ILE A 22 5.94 -8.61 9.55
N LEU A 23 5.43 -9.84 9.66
CA LEU A 23 6.15 -10.90 10.38
C LEU A 23 7.49 -11.20 9.73
N SER A 24 7.53 -11.18 8.39
CA SER A 24 8.77 -11.43 7.67
C SER A 24 9.78 -10.31 7.87
N PHE A 25 9.30 -9.07 7.99
CA PHE A 25 10.13 -7.96 8.41
C PHE A 25 10.72 -8.18 9.81
N ILE A 26 9.88 -8.46 10.82
CA ILE A 26 10.30 -8.57 12.23
C ILE A 26 11.25 -9.75 12.45
N LEU A 27 10.96 -10.91 11.83
CA LEU A 27 11.68 -12.15 12.07
C LEU A 27 13.04 -12.20 11.37
N PHE A 28 13.13 -11.63 10.17
CA PHE A 28 14.30 -11.82 9.30
C PHE A 28 15.19 -10.59 9.17
N LYS A 29 14.81 -9.43 9.73
CA LYS A 29 15.59 -8.17 9.67
C LYS A 29 16.15 -7.91 8.26
N ILE A 30 15.24 -7.96 7.31
CA ILE A 30 15.54 -7.99 5.89
C ILE A 30 15.92 -6.58 5.42
N ASP A 31 16.90 -6.43 4.53
CA ASP A 31 17.19 -5.10 3.95
C ASP A 31 16.03 -4.58 3.09
N ILE A 32 15.96 -3.25 2.93
CA ILE A 32 14.88 -2.59 2.20
C ILE A 32 14.67 -3.10 0.77
N GLY A 33 15.75 -3.49 0.08
CA GLY A 33 15.67 -4.06 -1.26
C GLY A 33 14.90 -5.39 -1.28
N TYR A 34 15.10 -6.23 -0.28
CA TYR A 34 14.42 -7.53 -0.16
C TYR A 34 13.00 -7.38 0.38
N HIS A 35 12.66 -6.29 1.08
CA HIS A 35 11.27 -5.98 1.41
C HIS A 35 10.40 -5.82 0.15
N VAL A 36 10.92 -5.12 -0.86
CA VAL A 36 10.19 -4.93 -2.12
C VAL A 36 9.95 -6.26 -2.83
N LEU A 37 10.96 -7.13 -2.85
CA LEU A 37 10.84 -8.50 -3.36
C LEU A 37 9.76 -9.28 -2.62
N PHE A 38 9.85 -9.30 -1.28
CA PHE A 38 8.96 -10.10 -0.45
C PHE A 38 7.51 -9.65 -0.58
N PHE A 39 7.28 -8.33 -0.62
CA PHE A 39 5.96 -7.76 -0.88
C PHE A 39 5.39 -8.26 -2.21
N GLY A 40 6.17 -8.18 -3.30
CA GLY A 40 5.75 -8.64 -4.62
C GLY A 40 5.38 -10.14 -4.64
N ILE A 41 6.17 -10.96 -3.95
CA ILE A 41 5.93 -12.41 -3.80
C ILE A 41 4.63 -12.67 -3.03
N VAL A 42 4.49 -12.07 -1.83
CA VAL A 42 3.34 -12.30 -0.96
C VAL A 42 2.05 -11.89 -1.65
N ILE A 43 1.99 -10.68 -2.23
CA ILE A 43 0.75 -10.24 -2.87
C ILE A 43 0.35 -11.18 -4.01
N MET A 44 1.32 -11.65 -4.81
CA MET A 44 1.03 -12.58 -5.89
C MET A 44 0.53 -13.94 -5.37
N LEU A 45 1.24 -14.55 -4.41
CA LEU A 45 0.88 -15.88 -3.89
C LEU A 45 -0.56 -15.93 -3.39
N PHE A 46 -0.99 -14.88 -2.68
CA PHE A 46 -2.35 -14.77 -2.15
C PHE A 46 -3.42 -14.41 -3.21
N ASN A 47 -3.01 -13.99 -4.41
CA ASN A 47 -3.90 -13.52 -5.46
C ASN A 47 -3.70 -14.20 -6.83
N LEU A 48 -3.06 -15.38 -6.87
CA LEU A 48 -2.82 -16.15 -8.10
C LEU A 48 -4.08 -16.34 -8.96
N ARG A 49 -5.23 -16.58 -8.34
CA ARG A 49 -6.50 -16.78 -9.04
C ARG A 49 -7.12 -15.50 -9.61
N LYS A 50 -6.69 -14.33 -9.15
CA LYS A 50 -7.20 -13.01 -9.59
C LYS A 50 -6.31 -12.36 -10.65
N ALA A 51 -5.14 -12.94 -10.95
CA ALA A 51 -4.25 -12.43 -11.98
C ALA A 51 -4.82 -12.57 -13.40
N LYS A 52 -4.44 -11.64 -14.28
CA LYS A 52 -4.86 -11.62 -15.69
C LYS A 52 -4.09 -12.58 -16.58
N TYR A 53 -2.82 -12.80 -16.27
CA TYR A 53 -1.91 -13.63 -17.07
C TYR A 53 -1.72 -15.00 -16.43
N ASN A 54 -0.91 -15.86 -17.07
CA ASN A 54 -0.55 -17.15 -16.48
C ASN A 54 0.23 -16.96 -15.16
N TYR A 55 0.31 -18.02 -14.35
CA TYR A 55 0.87 -17.92 -12.99
C TYR A 55 2.33 -17.48 -12.96
N LEU A 56 3.17 -18.01 -13.86
CA LEU A 56 4.60 -17.71 -13.89
C LEU A 56 4.86 -16.25 -14.31
N ILE A 57 4.24 -15.78 -15.39
CA ILE A 57 4.38 -14.40 -15.86
C ILE A 57 3.86 -13.45 -14.79
N SER A 58 2.70 -13.75 -14.19
CA SER A 58 2.13 -12.91 -13.14
C SER A 58 3.06 -12.79 -11.94
N PHE A 59 3.70 -13.89 -11.54
CA PHE A 59 4.65 -13.90 -10.43
C PHE A 59 5.90 -13.06 -10.69
N ILE A 60 6.56 -13.28 -11.81
CA ILE A 60 7.74 -12.50 -12.20
C ILE A 60 7.36 -11.02 -12.37
N SER A 61 6.21 -10.76 -13.01
CA SER A 61 5.72 -9.40 -13.22
C SER A 61 5.38 -8.71 -11.91
N SER A 62 4.83 -9.40 -10.91
CA SER A 62 4.54 -8.83 -9.58
C SER A 62 5.81 -8.29 -8.93
N ILE A 63 6.88 -9.09 -8.91
CA ILE A 63 8.18 -8.70 -8.38
C ILE A 63 8.74 -7.49 -9.15
N GLY A 64 8.77 -7.59 -10.49
CA GLY A 64 9.29 -6.51 -11.33
C GLY A 64 8.52 -5.20 -11.15
N ILE A 65 7.18 -5.28 -11.05
CA ILE A 65 6.32 -4.13 -10.83
C ILE A 65 6.56 -3.50 -9.44
N SER A 66 6.74 -4.30 -8.39
CA SER A 66 7.06 -3.77 -7.05
C SER A 66 8.38 -2.98 -7.05
N TYR A 67 9.43 -3.51 -7.68
CA TYR A 67 10.70 -2.79 -7.83
C TYR A 67 10.57 -1.53 -8.71
N LEU A 68 9.82 -1.63 -9.80
CA LEU A 68 9.63 -0.51 -10.70
C LEU A 68 8.88 0.64 -10.02
N ALA A 69 7.88 0.35 -9.18
CA ALA A 69 7.25 1.39 -8.34
C ALA A 69 8.24 2.00 -7.35
N PHE A 70 8.99 1.18 -6.63
CA PHE A 70 9.98 1.65 -5.67
C PHE A 70 11.01 2.60 -6.31
N PHE A 71 11.63 2.19 -7.41
CA PHE A 71 12.63 3.01 -8.10
C PHE A 71 12.04 4.27 -8.72
N ILE A 72 10.84 4.23 -9.30
CA ILE A 72 10.21 5.44 -9.84
C ILE A 72 9.82 6.40 -8.73
N SER A 73 9.32 5.93 -7.58
CA SER A 73 9.01 6.79 -6.44
C SER A 73 10.24 7.52 -5.92
N ILE A 74 11.35 6.81 -5.75
CA ILE A 74 12.64 7.41 -5.35
C ILE A 74 13.19 8.32 -6.45
N GLY A 75 13.05 7.94 -7.73
CA GLY A 75 13.43 8.80 -8.85
C GLY A 75 12.66 10.12 -8.87
N LEU A 76 11.35 10.08 -8.60
CA LEU A 76 10.51 11.28 -8.49
C LEU A 76 10.93 12.16 -7.30
N TYR A 77 11.32 11.57 -6.18
CA TYR A 77 11.91 12.31 -5.05
C TYR A 77 13.10 13.14 -5.50
N PHE A 78 14.10 12.49 -6.09
CA PHE A 78 15.33 13.16 -6.51
C PHE A 78 15.04 14.18 -7.60
N GLY A 79 14.21 13.84 -8.59
CA GLY A 79 13.82 14.76 -9.67
C GLY A 79 13.14 16.03 -9.16
N ILE A 80 12.16 15.89 -8.27
CA ILE A 80 11.49 17.05 -7.63
C ILE A 80 12.46 17.81 -6.74
N GLY A 81 13.28 17.09 -5.98
CA GLY A 81 14.34 17.66 -5.15
C GLY A 81 15.25 18.57 -5.97
N TYR A 82 15.83 18.07 -7.06
CA TYR A 82 16.70 18.83 -7.97
C TYR A 82 16.04 20.08 -8.56
N ILE A 83 14.78 19.99 -8.97
CA ILE A 83 14.03 21.15 -9.47
C ILE A 83 13.91 22.20 -8.36
N LEU A 84 13.54 21.79 -7.14
CA LEU A 84 13.41 22.70 -6.00
C LEU A 84 14.75 23.34 -5.62
N MET A 85 15.88 22.61 -5.69
CA MET A 85 17.22 23.18 -5.45
C MET A 85 17.57 24.33 -6.41
N GLN A 86 17.02 24.34 -7.62
CA GLN A 86 17.27 25.41 -8.60
C GLN A 86 16.51 26.69 -8.28
N PHE A 87 15.37 26.60 -7.61
CA PHE A 87 14.51 27.74 -7.29
C PHE A 87 14.61 28.20 -5.84
N ILE A 88 15.11 27.34 -4.96
CA ILE A 88 15.20 27.58 -3.51
C ILE A 88 16.56 27.08 -3.04
N GLU A 89 17.35 27.95 -2.41
CA GLU A 89 18.54 27.52 -1.65
C GLU A 89 18.06 26.53 -0.58
N LEU A 90 18.43 25.25 -0.72
CA LEU A 90 18.00 24.18 0.18
C LEU A 90 18.25 24.48 1.66
N ASP A 91 19.32 25.23 1.94
CA ASP A 91 19.70 25.64 3.28
C ASP A 91 18.64 26.54 3.93
N LYS A 92 17.87 27.30 3.13
CA LYS A 92 16.72 28.10 3.61
C LYS A 92 15.46 27.27 3.83
N LEU A 93 15.37 26.05 3.27
CA LEU A 93 14.25 25.14 3.50
C LEU A 93 14.32 24.45 4.87
N GLU A 94 15.50 24.44 5.50
CA GLU A 94 15.67 24.00 6.88
C GLU A 94 15.17 25.05 7.89
N GLU A 95 15.14 26.33 7.51
CA GLU A 95 14.63 27.44 8.34
C GLU A 95 13.08 27.48 8.40
N PHE A 96 12.39 27.04 7.36
CA PHE A 96 10.94 26.89 7.35
C PHE A 96 10.51 25.63 8.10
N SER A 97 10.34 25.77 9.41
CA SER A 97 9.82 24.70 10.28
C SER A 97 8.44 25.04 10.83
N ILE A 98 7.54 24.06 10.78
CA ILE A 98 6.24 24.10 11.46
C ILE A 98 6.23 22.91 12.42
N TYR A 99 6.08 23.15 13.73
CA TYR A 99 6.08 22.10 14.76
C TYR A 99 7.25 21.11 14.63
N GLU A 100 8.49 21.62 14.49
CA GLU A 100 9.72 20.82 14.37
C GLU A 100 9.84 19.95 13.11
N TYR A 101 8.88 20.03 12.18
CA TYR A 101 9.02 19.47 10.83
C TYR A 101 9.54 20.55 9.88
N ASN A 102 10.75 20.35 9.35
CA ASN A 102 11.25 21.16 8.25
C ASN A 102 10.65 20.68 6.91
N PHE A 103 10.69 21.56 5.92
CA PHE A 103 10.15 21.26 4.59
C PHE A 103 10.86 20.06 3.92
N LYS A 104 12.14 19.84 4.25
CA LYS A 104 12.94 18.70 3.79
C LYS A 104 12.34 17.35 4.22
N ASN A 105 11.91 17.21 5.47
CA ASN A 105 11.24 16.01 5.97
C ASN A 105 9.91 15.77 5.28
N PHE A 106 9.17 16.84 4.94
CA PHE A 106 7.94 16.73 4.16
C PHE A 106 8.19 16.30 2.71
N LEU A 107 9.28 16.74 2.08
CA LEU A 107 9.65 16.25 0.75
C LEU A 107 10.05 14.78 0.77
N MET A 108 10.73 14.31 1.83
CA MET A 108 11.09 12.90 2.02
C MET A 108 9.88 11.98 2.24
N LEU A 109 8.75 12.54 2.67
CA LEU A 109 7.48 11.85 2.85
C LEU A 109 6.76 11.50 1.54
N LEU A 110 6.86 12.37 0.52
CA LEU A 110 6.14 12.24 -0.75
C LEU A 110 6.34 10.89 -1.47
N PRO A 111 7.57 10.35 -1.56
CA PRO A 111 7.84 9.11 -2.31
C PRO A 111 7.14 7.92 -1.69
N ILE A 112 7.22 7.80 -0.37
CA ILE A 112 6.69 6.67 0.39
C ILE A 112 5.17 6.79 0.55
N SER A 113 4.68 7.98 0.86
CA SER A 113 3.28 8.18 1.27
C SER A 113 2.35 8.54 0.12
N ILE A 114 2.87 9.05 -1.01
CA ILE A 114 2.05 9.51 -2.14
C ILE A 114 2.42 8.78 -3.42
N PHE A 115 3.66 8.92 -3.90
CA PHE A 115 4.03 8.41 -5.22
C PHE A 115 3.99 6.90 -5.28
N SER A 116 4.55 6.22 -4.28
CA SER A 116 4.61 4.75 -4.26
C SER A 116 3.22 4.12 -4.22
N PRO A 117 2.28 4.50 -3.35
CA PRO A 117 0.91 3.99 -3.39
C PRO A 117 0.23 4.20 -4.75
N ILE A 118 0.31 5.40 -5.32
CA ILE A 118 -0.32 5.71 -6.61
C ILE A 118 0.25 4.83 -7.72
N LEU A 119 1.58 4.76 -7.82
CA LEU A 119 2.27 3.92 -8.78
C LEU A 119 1.93 2.45 -8.57
N MET A 120 1.76 2.03 -7.31
CA MET A 120 1.44 0.65 -7.01
C MET A 120 0.07 0.24 -7.51
N PHE A 121 -0.96 1.03 -7.25
CA PHE A 121 -2.29 0.80 -7.81
C PHE A 121 -2.30 0.92 -9.34
N LEU A 122 -1.53 1.86 -9.90
CA LEU A 122 -1.44 2.05 -11.34
C LEU A 122 -0.80 0.83 -12.01
N PHE A 123 0.32 0.32 -11.50
CA PHE A 123 1.00 -0.81 -12.10
C PHE A 123 0.31 -2.15 -11.82
N TYR A 124 -0.21 -2.36 -10.62
CA TYR A 124 -0.95 -3.59 -10.30
C TYR A 124 -2.25 -3.71 -11.10
N LYS A 125 -2.76 -2.60 -11.65
CA LYS A 125 -3.84 -2.67 -12.63
C LYS A 125 -3.45 -3.43 -13.90
N PHE A 126 -2.18 -3.48 -14.29
CA PHE A 126 -1.74 -4.32 -15.41
C PHE A 126 -1.80 -5.81 -15.06
N LEU A 127 -1.51 -6.16 -13.81
CA LEU A 127 -1.46 -7.54 -13.31
C LEU A 127 -2.83 -8.11 -12.93
N PHE A 128 -3.70 -7.27 -12.34
CA PHE A 128 -4.99 -7.68 -11.78
C PHE A 128 -6.17 -6.94 -12.42
N LYS A 129 -7.37 -7.51 -12.28
CA LYS A 129 -8.64 -6.89 -12.71
C LYS A 129 -9.12 -5.85 -11.69
N ILE A 130 -8.40 -4.73 -11.59
CA ILE A 130 -8.76 -3.61 -10.71
C ILE A 130 -9.70 -2.63 -11.44
N ASN A 131 -10.86 -2.36 -10.83
CA ASN A 131 -11.86 -1.43 -11.34
C ASN A 131 -11.49 0.03 -11.02
N LYS A 132 -11.81 0.97 -11.91
CA LYS A 132 -11.58 2.42 -11.71
C LYS A 132 -12.81 3.11 -11.09
N ASN A 133 -13.38 2.53 -10.05
CA ASN A 133 -14.60 3.04 -9.41
C ASN A 133 -14.29 3.95 -8.20
N LYS A 134 -15.35 4.49 -7.58
CA LYS A 134 -15.23 5.35 -6.38
C LYS A 134 -14.58 4.60 -5.22
N TYR A 135 -14.92 3.32 -5.01
CA TYR A 135 -14.35 2.49 -3.95
C TYR A 135 -12.82 2.43 -4.03
N THR A 136 -12.27 2.07 -5.20
CA THR A 136 -10.81 2.01 -5.39
C THR A 136 -10.14 3.35 -5.15
N LYS A 137 -10.75 4.46 -5.61
CA LYS A 137 -10.23 5.82 -5.34
C LYS A 137 -10.23 6.16 -3.85
N THR A 138 -11.29 5.77 -3.13
CA THR A 138 -11.38 5.96 -1.67
C THR A 138 -10.31 5.15 -0.94
N ILE A 139 -10.06 3.89 -1.33
CA ILE A 139 -9.00 3.08 -0.73
C ILE A 139 -7.62 3.71 -0.96
N ILE A 140 -7.33 4.18 -2.18
CA ILE A 140 -6.09 4.90 -2.49
C ILE A 140 -5.94 6.13 -1.59
N LEU A 141 -6.99 6.94 -1.47
CA LEU A 141 -6.96 8.16 -0.66
C LEU A 141 -6.73 7.85 0.83
N ILE A 142 -7.46 6.87 1.39
CA ILE A 142 -7.28 6.44 2.78
C ILE A 142 -5.85 5.93 3.01
N THR A 143 -5.31 5.17 2.05
CA THR A 143 -3.94 4.65 2.10
C THR A 143 -2.92 5.78 2.17
N ILE A 144 -3.05 6.79 1.31
CA ILE A 144 -2.18 7.96 1.29
C ILE A 144 -2.29 8.72 2.63
N ILE A 145 -3.51 8.97 3.12
CA ILE A 145 -3.73 9.65 4.39
C ILE A 145 -3.08 8.87 5.55
N ALA A 146 -3.26 7.55 5.61
CA ALA A 146 -2.68 6.71 6.64
C ALA A 146 -1.14 6.77 6.64
N LEU A 147 -0.51 6.73 5.46
CA LEU A 147 0.94 6.82 5.33
C LEU A 147 1.47 8.22 5.65
N ILE A 148 0.76 9.29 5.28
CA ILE A 148 1.10 10.65 5.67
C ILE A 148 1.04 10.80 7.19
N ILE A 149 -0.08 10.40 7.82
CA ILE A 149 -0.25 10.50 9.28
C ILE A 149 0.87 9.74 10.00
N PHE A 150 1.10 8.48 9.62
CA PHE A 150 2.15 7.67 10.21
C PHE A 150 3.53 8.32 10.05
N GLY A 151 3.82 8.79 8.85
CA GLY A 151 5.09 9.43 8.55
C GLY A 151 5.28 10.81 9.17
N THR A 152 4.20 11.50 9.58
CA THR A 152 4.30 12.72 10.41
C THR A 152 4.48 12.43 11.90
N ILE A 153 4.09 11.24 12.37
CA ILE A 153 4.28 10.82 13.77
C ILE A 153 5.72 10.32 13.99
N LYS A 154 6.29 9.64 12.99
CA LYS A 154 7.67 9.17 13.00
C LYS A 154 8.60 10.25 12.41
N LYS A 155 9.35 10.93 13.29
CA LYS A 155 10.29 11.98 12.89
C LYS A 155 11.42 11.50 11.97
N ASP A 156 11.82 10.24 12.08
CA ASP A 156 12.93 9.67 11.30
C ASP A 156 12.44 8.59 10.32
N PHE A 157 12.72 8.81 9.03
CA PHE A 157 12.37 7.90 7.92
C PHE A 157 13.43 6.85 7.62
N GLU A 158 14.59 6.94 8.26
CA GLU A 158 15.67 5.94 8.16
C GLU A 158 15.34 4.66 8.95
N ASP A 159 14.24 4.67 9.70
CA ASP A 159 13.81 3.59 10.58
C ASP A 159 13.15 2.46 9.76
N GLU A 160 13.67 1.23 9.89
CA GLU A 160 13.18 0.02 9.21
C GLU A 160 11.64 -0.14 9.40
N ASN A 161 11.11 0.37 10.52
CA ASN A 161 9.69 0.44 10.86
C ASN A 161 8.80 1.10 9.79
N VAL A 162 9.31 2.08 9.03
CA VAL A 162 8.54 2.76 7.99
C VAL A 162 8.25 1.82 6.82
N SER A 163 9.24 1.01 6.43
CA SER A 163 9.07 0.04 5.34
C SER A 163 8.06 -1.04 5.72
N ALA A 164 8.13 -1.56 6.94
CA ALA A 164 7.19 -2.54 7.46
C ALA A 164 5.75 -2.01 7.49
N PHE A 165 5.57 -0.78 7.99
CA PHE A 165 4.26 -0.14 8.03
C PHE A 165 3.72 0.13 6.62
N TRP A 166 4.58 0.58 5.70
CA TRP A 166 4.21 0.76 4.31
C TRP A 166 3.71 -0.54 3.67
N GLN A 167 4.46 -1.64 3.83
CA GLN A 167 4.07 -2.94 3.30
C GLN A 167 2.73 -3.41 3.87
N PHE A 168 2.51 -3.19 5.16
CA PHE A 168 1.26 -3.55 5.83
C PHE A 168 0.06 -2.80 5.24
N VAL A 169 0.13 -1.47 5.22
CA VAL A 169 -0.97 -0.63 4.74
C VAL A 169 -1.24 -0.93 3.26
N MET A 170 -0.19 -1.01 2.44
CA MET A 170 -0.32 -1.30 1.02
C MET A 170 -0.87 -2.70 0.74
N ALA A 171 -0.44 -3.71 1.51
CA ALA A 171 -0.96 -5.07 1.36
C ALA A 171 -2.46 -5.10 1.66
N ILE A 172 -2.91 -4.46 2.76
CA ILE A 172 -4.34 -4.35 3.08
C ILE A 172 -5.07 -3.64 1.94
N ALA A 173 -4.56 -2.49 1.49
CA ALA A 173 -5.21 -1.68 0.49
C ALA A 173 -5.38 -2.43 -0.85
N ILE A 174 -4.37 -3.17 -1.28
CA ILE A 174 -4.46 -4.02 -2.47
C ILE A 174 -5.47 -5.14 -2.26
N GLN A 175 -5.47 -5.85 -1.12
CA GLN A 175 -6.46 -6.91 -0.89
C GLN A 175 -7.89 -6.35 -0.89
N LEU A 176 -8.14 -5.21 -0.25
CA LEU A 176 -9.46 -4.56 -0.24
C LEU A 176 -9.96 -4.28 -1.66
N VAL A 177 -9.09 -3.78 -2.53
CA VAL A 177 -9.43 -3.51 -3.94
C VAL A 177 -9.63 -4.80 -4.73
N LEU A 178 -8.80 -5.82 -4.52
CA LEU A 178 -8.92 -7.09 -5.25
C LEU A 178 -10.16 -7.89 -4.85
N TYR A 179 -10.62 -7.77 -3.60
CA TYR A 179 -11.77 -8.47 -3.05
C TYR A 179 -13.03 -7.60 -2.93
N GLU A 180 -13.10 -6.48 -3.67
CA GLU A 180 -14.23 -5.53 -3.60
C GLU A 180 -15.59 -6.21 -3.82
N ASN A 181 -15.70 -7.11 -4.79
CA ASN A 181 -16.96 -7.79 -5.11
C ASN A 181 -17.42 -8.66 -3.94
N GLU A 182 -16.51 -9.46 -3.38
CA GLU A 182 -16.78 -10.33 -2.24
C GLU A 182 -17.14 -9.52 -0.98
N ILE A 183 -16.50 -8.38 -0.76
CA ILE A 183 -16.83 -7.46 0.33
C ILE A 183 -18.24 -6.87 0.13
N SER A 184 -18.58 -6.47 -1.10
CA SER A 184 -19.90 -5.93 -1.42
C SER A 184 -21.02 -6.95 -1.20
N GLU A 185 -20.79 -8.21 -1.60
CA GLU A 185 -21.71 -9.32 -1.37
C GLU A 185 -21.92 -9.57 0.13
N PHE A 186 -20.84 -9.60 0.93
CA PHE A 186 -20.91 -9.76 2.38
C PHE A 186 -21.71 -8.65 3.06
N ILE A 187 -21.50 -7.39 2.68
CA ILE A 187 -22.24 -6.26 3.27
C ILE A 187 -23.73 -6.36 2.92
N LYS A 188 -24.05 -6.70 1.66
CA LYS A 188 -25.45 -6.85 1.22
C LYS A 188 -26.16 -7.98 1.97
N SER A 189 -25.53 -9.15 2.12
CA SER A 189 -26.16 -10.27 2.82
C SER A 189 -26.48 -9.93 4.27
N LYS A 190 -25.59 -9.22 4.97
CA LYS A 190 -25.84 -8.82 6.36
C LYS A 190 -26.97 -7.79 6.51
N ASN A 191 -27.10 -6.86 5.55
CA ASN A 191 -28.21 -5.91 5.55
C ASN A 191 -29.57 -6.59 5.34
N THR A 192 -29.62 -7.63 4.49
CA THR A 192 -30.83 -8.43 4.30
C THR A 192 -31.20 -9.22 5.55
N ASP A 193 -30.22 -9.88 6.20
CA ASP A 193 -30.44 -10.62 7.44
C ASP A 193 -30.96 -9.70 8.56
N TYR A 194 -30.36 -8.50 8.70
CA TYR A 194 -30.79 -7.50 9.66
C TYR A 194 -32.26 -7.12 9.42
N ASN A 195 -32.62 -6.72 8.20
CA ASN A 195 -33.99 -6.29 7.89
C ASN A 195 -35.05 -7.40 8.07
N ASN A 196 -34.67 -8.67 7.95
CA ASN A 196 -35.57 -9.79 8.19
C ASN A 196 -35.73 -10.13 9.68
N SER A 197 -34.76 -9.78 10.52
CA SER A 197 -34.82 -10.02 11.98
C SER A 197 -35.72 -9.05 12.75
N TYR A 198 -36.15 -7.95 12.11
CA TYR A 198 -37.04 -6.94 12.69
C TYR A 198 -38.43 -6.89 12.02
N LYS A 199 -38.80 -7.93 11.27
CA LYS A 199 -40.17 -8.17 10.78
C LYS A 199 -40.79 -9.33 11.54
#